data_AF-A0A7W7LIA1-F1
#
_entry.id   AF-A0A7W7LIA1-F1
#
_cell.length_a   1.000
_cell.length_b   1.000
_cell.length_c   1.000
_cell.angle_alpha   90.00
_cell.angle_beta   90.00
_cell.angle_gamma   90.00
#
_symmetry.space_group_name_H-M   'P 1'
#
loop_
_entity.id
_entity.type
_entity.pdbx_description
1 polymer ?
#
loop_
_entity_poly.entity_id
_entity_poly.type
_entity_poly.pdbx_seq_one_letter_code
_entity_poly.pdbx_strand_id
1 'polypeptide(L)'
;MALDEEWDRRFNPHRYDSSGKLTEEAMRLASSKDATGTTGGAGPAGPRRLRVSPSFLRDKAGKADEVRAVFGKTDDTVVGDGRTASVAQGLKGFRSSPAFTVFLDRWREQMNQLERSLQHEVAAPLRAAARDFHADDQRTRSTLDRFDR
;
A
#
# COMPACT_ATOMS: atom_id res chain seq x y z
N MET A 1 -8.08 -3.39 -21.21
CA MET A 1 -7.19 -3.79 -20.11
C MET A 1 -7.29 -2.70 -19.06
N ALA A 2 -7.64 -3.06 -17.83
CA ALA A 2 -7.88 -2.10 -16.76
C ALA A 2 -6.52 -1.58 -16.26
N LEU A 3 -6.41 -0.27 -16.05
CA LEU A 3 -5.20 0.42 -15.53
C LEU A 3 -4.57 -0.33 -14.35
N ASP A 4 -5.40 -0.95 -13.52
CA ASP A 4 -5.00 -1.67 -12.30
C ASP A 4 -4.05 -2.84 -12.57
N GLU A 5 -4.19 -3.55 -13.70
CA GLU A 5 -3.31 -4.69 -14.03
C GLU A 5 -1.92 -4.23 -14.50
N GLU A 6 -1.87 -3.11 -15.21
CA GLU A 6 -0.62 -2.51 -15.67
C GLU A 6 0.14 -1.89 -14.50
N TRP A 7 -0.58 -1.24 -13.59
CA TRP A 7 -0.05 -0.74 -12.34
C TRP A 7 0.48 -1.87 -11.44
N ASP A 8 -0.28 -2.97 -11.26
CA ASP A 8 0.18 -4.10 -10.43
C ASP A 8 1.45 -4.75 -11.04
N ARG A 9 1.53 -4.90 -12.36
CA ARG A 9 2.75 -5.40 -13.04
C ARG A 9 3.95 -4.49 -12.86
N ARG A 10 3.75 -3.18 -13.00
CA ARG A 10 4.84 -2.19 -12.96
C ARG A 10 5.46 -2.10 -11.57
N PHE A 11 4.66 -2.20 -10.53
CA PHE A 11 5.12 -2.02 -9.15
C PHE A 11 5.38 -3.34 -8.40
N ASN A 12 4.85 -4.47 -8.87
CA ASN A 12 5.07 -5.78 -8.26
C ASN A 12 5.64 -6.82 -9.25
N PRO A 13 6.78 -6.55 -9.92
CA PRO A 13 7.31 -7.43 -10.98
C PRO A 13 7.64 -8.85 -10.49
N HIS A 14 8.00 -9.00 -9.21
CA HIS A 14 8.28 -10.29 -8.58
C HIS A 14 7.05 -11.20 -8.44
N ARG A 15 5.83 -10.65 -8.61
CA ARG A 15 4.60 -11.45 -8.63
C ARG A 15 4.35 -12.12 -9.97
N TYR A 16 5.12 -11.79 -11.00
CA TYR A 16 4.92 -12.28 -12.36
C TYR A 16 6.12 -13.07 -12.86
N ASP A 17 5.86 -14.14 -13.60
CA ASP A 17 6.87 -14.94 -14.28
C ASP A 17 7.34 -14.28 -15.58
N SER A 18 8.30 -14.91 -16.27
CA SER A 18 8.82 -14.44 -17.56
C SER A 18 7.79 -14.42 -18.68
N SER A 19 6.63 -15.07 -18.51
CA SER A 19 5.51 -15.05 -19.43
C SER A 19 4.47 -13.95 -19.10
N GLY A 20 4.71 -13.18 -18.03
CA GLY A 20 3.82 -12.13 -17.57
C GLY A 20 2.59 -12.63 -16.81
N LYS A 21 2.57 -13.90 -16.41
CA LYS A 21 1.52 -14.50 -15.57
C LYS A 21 1.92 -14.48 -14.10
N LEU A 22 0.94 -14.48 -13.20
CA LEU A 22 1.21 -14.53 -11.76
C LEU A 22 1.97 -15.82 -11.42
N THR A 23 3.00 -15.71 -10.59
CA THR A 23 3.74 -16.87 -10.06
C THR A 23 2.83 -17.70 -9.14
N GLU A 24 3.13 -18.98 -8.97
CA GLU A 24 2.37 -19.86 -8.07
C GLU A 24 2.30 -19.31 -6.63
N GLU A 25 3.39 -18.72 -6.15
CA GLU A 25 3.42 -18.05 -4.85
C GLU A 25 2.51 -16.83 -4.80
N ALA A 26 2.49 -16.00 -5.85
CA ALA A 26 1.61 -14.84 -5.93
C ALA A 26 0.13 -15.23 -6.06
N MET A 27 -0.18 -16.34 -6.74
CA MET A 27 -1.52 -16.93 -6.80
C MET A 27 -1.94 -17.49 -5.43
N ARG A 28 -1.03 -18.20 -4.75
CA ARG A 28 -1.27 -18.73 -3.40
C ARG A 28 -1.49 -17.62 -2.37
N LEU A 29 -0.75 -16.51 -2.45
CA LEU A 29 -0.95 -15.34 -1.60
C LEU A 29 -2.28 -14.62 -1.91
N ALA A 30 -2.68 -14.56 -3.18
CA ALA A 30 -3.98 -14.05 -3.58
C ALA A 30 -5.11 -14.95 -3.04
N SER A 31 -4.94 -16.27 -3.08
CA SER A 31 -5.86 -17.22 -2.46
C SER A 31 -5.82 -17.19 -0.93
N SER A 32 -4.71 -16.81 -0.30
CA SER A 32 -4.63 -16.67 1.17
C SER A 32 -5.30 -15.39 1.68
N LYS A 33 -5.40 -14.34 0.85
CA LYS A 33 -6.26 -13.17 1.12
C LYS A 33 -7.74 -13.55 1.24
N ASP A 34 -8.17 -14.65 0.63
CA ASP A 34 -9.52 -15.22 0.80
C ASP A 34 -9.68 -16.08 2.08
N ALA A 35 -8.59 -16.34 2.81
CA ALA A 35 -8.55 -17.24 3.97
C ALA A 35 -8.56 -16.51 5.32
N THR A 36 -9.04 -15.26 5.40
CA THR A 36 -9.39 -14.65 6.69
C THR A 36 -10.73 -15.19 7.17
N GLY A 37 -10.71 -16.41 7.71
CA GLY A 37 -11.89 -17.09 8.26
C GLY A 37 -11.53 -18.41 8.93
N THR A 38 -10.80 -18.39 10.04
CA THR A 38 -10.73 -19.56 10.92
C THR A 38 -11.97 -19.62 11.80
N THR A 39 -12.92 -20.49 11.47
CA THR A 39 -13.35 -21.66 12.28
C THR A 39 -14.71 -22.19 11.78
N GLY A 40 -14.73 -23.46 11.39
CA GLY A 40 -15.92 -24.31 11.43
C GLY A 40 -16.88 -24.26 10.24
N GLY A 41 -17.12 -25.45 9.65
CA GLY A 41 -18.34 -25.75 8.91
C GLY A 41 -18.18 -25.81 7.39
N ALA A 42 -17.98 -27.02 6.87
CA ALA A 42 -18.21 -27.34 5.47
C ALA A 42 -19.71 -27.20 5.16
N GLY A 43 -20.10 -26.03 4.64
CA GLY A 43 -21.40 -25.77 4.04
C GLY A 43 -21.19 -25.11 2.66
N PRO A 44 -22.14 -25.26 1.72
CA PRO A 44 -22.00 -24.70 0.39
C PRO A 44 -21.79 -23.19 0.49
N ALA A 45 -20.67 -22.72 -0.06
CA ALA A 45 -20.29 -21.31 -0.01
C ALA A 45 -21.33 -20.48 -0.76
N GLY A 46 -22.28 -19.90 -0.01
CA GLY A 46 -23.13 -18.83 -0.52
C GLY A 46 -22.29 -17.65 -1.03
N PRO A 47 -22.87 -16.72 -1.81
CA PRO A 47 -22.14 -15.60 -2.39
C PRO A 47 -21.40 -14.84 -1.28
N ARG A 48 -20.07 -14.94 -1.28
CA ARG A 48 -19.19 -14.28 -0.30
C ARG A 48 -19.37 -12.77 -0.46
N ARG A 49 -20.21 -12.17 0.39
CA ARG A 49 -20.34 -10.71 0.47
C ARG A 49 -19.04 -10.16 1.06
N LEU A 50 -18.38 -9.28 0.32
CA LEU A 50 -17.20 -8.55 0.79
C LEU A 50 -17.58 -7.75 2.05
N ARG A 51 -17.09 -8.14 3.23
CA ARG A 51 -17.33 -7.41 4.49
C ARG A 51 -16.31 -6.30 4.64
N VAL A 52 -16.45 -5.24 3.85
CA VAL A 52 -15.64 -4.03 4.00
C VAL A 52 -16.41 -3.05 4.89
N SER A 53 -15.93 -2.83 6.12
CA SER A 53 -16.48 -1.81 7.01
C SER A 53 -15.73 -0.48 6.90
N PRO A 54 -16.36 0.66 7.21
CA PRO A 54 -15.67 1.93 7.36
C PRO A 54 -14.48 1.87 8.33
N SER A 55 -14.60 1.11 9.43
CA SER A 55 -13.53 0.93 10.42
C SER A 55 -12.33 0.19 9.84
N PHE A 56 -12.56 -0.84 9.03
CA PHE A 56 -11.49 -1.58 8.37
C PHE A 56 -10.72 -0.71 7.38
N LEU A 57 -11.41 0.10 6.59
CA LEU A 57 -10.77 1.03 5.65
C LEU A 57 -9.93 2.09 6.37
N ARG A 58 -10.42 2.60 7.52
CA ARG A 58 -9.65 3.53 8.37
C ARG A 58 -8.41 2.87 8.98
N ASP A 59 -8.52 1.62 9.43
CA ASP A 59 -7.35 0.83 9.89
C ASP A 59 -6.29 0.74 8.79
N LYS A 60 -6.67 0.39 7.56
CA LYS A 60 -5.71 0.31 6.45
C LYS A 60 -5.10 1.65 6.06
N ALA A 61 -5.88 2.73 6.11
CA ALA A 61 -5.33 4.07 5.93
C ALA A 61 -4.32 4.44 7.02
N GLY A 62 -4.59 4.07 8.28
CA GLY A 62 -3.66 4.26 9.39
C GLY A 62 -2.36 3.49 9.20
N LYS A 63 -2.44 2.22 8.78
CA LYS A 63 -1.25 1.40 8.49
C LYS A 63 -0.40 1.98 7.36
N ALA A 64 -1.01 2.58 6.33
CA ALA A 64 -0.26 3.26 5.28
C ALA A 64 0.54 4.46 5.84
N ASP A 65 -0.04 5.21 6.79
CA ASP A 65 0.67 6.31 7.46
C ASP A 65 1.79 5.80 8.39
N GLU A 66 1.59 4.68 9.10
CA GLU A 66 2.63 4.05 9.92
C GLU A 66 3.82 3.64 9.08
N VAL A 67 3.57 2.96 7.95
CA VAL A 67 4.61 2.57 6.99
C VAL A 67 5.35 3.81 6.49
N ARG A 68 4.62 4.86 6.10
CA ARG A 68 5.20 6.14 5.68
C ARG A 68 6.12 6.73 6.75
N ALA A 69 5.68 6.75 8.00
CA ALA A 69 6.47 7.29 9.11
C ALA A 69 7.75 6.49 9.39
N VAL A 70 7.68 5.15 9.32
CA VAL A 70 8.84 4.27 9.48
C VAL A 70 9.87 4.49 8.36
N PHE A 71 9.40 4.63 7.12
CA PHE A 71 10.27 4.94 5.98
C PHE A 71 10.96 6.29 6.14
N GLY A 72 10.21 7.35 6.45
CA GLY A 72 10.78 8.69 6.67
C GLY A 72 11.83 8.69 7.78
N LYS A 73 11.53 8.08 8.93
CA LYS A 73 12.50 7.96 10.04
C LYS A 73 13.76 7.21 9.63
N THR A 74 13.61 6.11 8.90
CA THR A 74 14.74 5.28 8.46
C THR A 74 15.60 6.06 7.47
N ASP A 75 14.98 6.78 6.55
CA ASP A 75 15.68 7.64 5.59
C ASP A 75 16.46 8.76 6.30
N ASP A 76 15.82 9.48 7.22
CA ASP A 76 16.47 10.51 8.03
C ASP A 76 17.66 9.94 8.81
N THR A 77 17.53 8.73 9.37
CA THR A 77 18.63 8.12 10.13
C THR A 77 19.81 7.69 9.23
N VAL A 78 19.56 7.37 7.95
CA VAL A 78 20.60 6.87 7.04
C VAL A 78 21.22 8.03 6.26
N VAL A 79 20.39 8.88 5.69
CA VAL A 79 20.79 10.00 4.83
C VAL A 79 20.97 11.29 5.62
N GLY A 80 20.05 11.61 6.54
CA GLY A 80 20.06 12.83 7.36
C GLY A 80 21.13 12.85 8.45
N ASP A 81 21.33 11.74 9.17
CA ASP A 81 22.28 11.65 10.30
C ASP A 81 23.75 11.46 9.86
N GLY A 82 24.08 11.74 8.60
CA GLY A 82 25.47 11.89 8.16
C GLY A 82 26.25 10.59 7.89
N ARG A 83 25.68 9.39 8.10
CA ARG A 83 26.31 8.13 7.66
C ARG A 83 26.62 8.15 6.17
N THR A 84 25.66 8.65 5.39
CA THR A 84 25.79 8.77 3.94
C THR A 84 26.76 9.90 3.53
N ALA A 85 26.83 10.97 4.32
CA ALA A 85 27.81 12.05 4.12
C ALA A 85 29.25 11.57 4.37
N SER A 86 29.47 10.68 5.35
CA SER A 86 30.78 10.04 5.59
C SER A 86 31.23 9.21 4.39
N VAL A 87 30.31 8.45 3.77
CA VAL A 87 30.62 7.71 2.52
C VAL A 87 30.97 8.67 1.38
N ALA A 88 30.21 9.77 1.21
CA ALA A 88 30.51 10.76 0.18
C ALA A 88 31.91 11.38 0.37
N GLN A 89 32.30 11.67 1.62
CA GLN A 89 33.64 12.17 1.95
C GLN A 89 34.72 11.12 1.68
N GLY A 90 34.50 9.86 2.05
CA GLY A 90 35.43 8.76 1.81
C GLY A 90 35.67 8.47 0.32
N LEU A 91 34.70 8.80 -0.53
CA LEU A 91 34.81 8.68 -1.99
C LEU A 91 35.52 9.87 -2.64
N LYS A 92 35.95 10.89 -1.89
CA LYS A 92 36.66 12.04 -2.48
C LYS A 92 37.95 11.60 -3.18
N GLY A 93 38.08 11.98 -4.44
CA GLY A 93 39.22 11.60 -5.30
C GLY A 93 39.02 10.28 -6.06
N PHE A 94 37.99 9.49 -5.73
CA PHE A 94 37.60 8.34 -6.54
C PHE A 94 36.79 8.78 -7.76
N ARG A 95 37.03 8.14 -8.90
CA ARG A 95 36.25 8.37 -10.14
C ARG A 95 34.75 8.05 -9.98
N SER A 96 34.40 7.23 -9.00
CA SER A 96 33.01 6.87 -8.67
C SER A 96 32.27 7.92 -7.83
N SER A 97 32.96 8.95 -7.31
CA SER A 97 32.34 9.98 -6.46
C SER A 97 31.11 10.64 -7.10
N PRO A 98 31.12 11.03 -8.40
CA PRO A 98 29.93 11.61 -9.03
C PRO A 98 28.75 10.64 -9.12
N ALA A 99 29.01 9.34 -9.31
CA ALA A 99 27.95 8.34 -9.38
C ALA A 99 27.23 8.18 -8.03
N PHE A 100 27.95 8.36 -6.92
CA PHE A 100 27.35 8.34 -5.58
C PHE A 100 26.42 9.55 -5.37
N THR A 101 26.80 10.74 -5.82
CA THR A 101 25.92 11.92 -5.77
C THR A 101 24.63 11.68 -6.55
N VAL A 102 24.73 11.16 -7.78
CA VAL A 102 23.55 10.81 -8.59
C VAL A 102 22.66 9.79 -7.87
N PHE A 103 23.25 8.79 -7.23
CA PHE A 103 22.51 7.84 -6.42
C PHE A 103 21.73 8.52 -5.30
N LEU A 104 22.33 9.46 -4.56
CA LEU A 104 21.64 10.18 -3.48
C LEU A 104 20.48 11.03 -3.98
N ASP A 105 20.66 11.72 -5.11
CA ASP A 105 19.59 12.53 -5.69
C ASP A 105 18.41 11.65 -6.11
N ARG A 106 18.69 10.51 -6.75
CA ARG A 106 17.65 9.55 -7.15
C ARG A 106 16.98 8.91 -5.94
N TRP A 107 17.73 8.57 -4.92
CA TRP A 107 17.18 8.02 -3.67
C TRP A 107 16.18 8.99 -3.05
N ARG A 108 16.55 10.27 -2.91
CA ARG A 108 15.66 11.31 -2.36
C ARG A 108 14.39 11.48 -3.21
N GLU A 109 14.53 11.47 -4.54
CA GLU A 109 13.38 11.55 -5.45
C GLU A 109 12.42 10.37 -5.25
N GLN A 110 12.93 9.14 -5.15
CA GLN A 110 12.12 7.95 -4.93
C GLN A 110 11.46 7.93 -3.55
N MET A 111 12.17 8.34 -2.50
CA MET A 111 11.60 8.41 -1.15
C MET A 111 10.44 9.42 -1.08
N ASN A 112 10.60 10.59 -1.69
CA ASN A 112 9.52 11.59 -1.80
C ASN A 112 8.32 11.05 -2.58
N GLN A 113 8.55 10.29 -3.66
CA GLN A 113 7.48 9.67 -4.43
C GLN A 113 6.72 8.63 -3.58
N LEU A 114 7.43 7.76 -2.88
CA LEU A 114 6.84 6.75 -2.00
C LEU A 114 5.98 7.40 -0.90
N GLU A 115 6.49 8.45 -0.28
CA GLU A 115 5.76 9.20 0.75
C GLU A 115 4.43 9.76 0.21
N ARG A 116 4.49 10.39 -0.98
CA ARG A 116 3.30 10.94 -1.65
C ARG A 116 2.32 9.84 -2.04
N SER A 117 2.77 8.72 -2.59
CA SER A 117 1.89 7.61 -2.97
C SER A 117 1.18 7.02 -1.74
N LEU A 118 1.89 6.79 -0.64
CA LEU A 118 1.29 6.28 0.60
C LEU A 118 0.22 7.23 1.14
N GLN A 119 0.47 8.55 1.08
CA GLN A 119 -0.48 9.54 1.56
C GLN A 119 -1.69 9.73 0.63
N HIS A 120 -1.44 9.97 -0.66
CA HIS A 120 -2.44 10.47 -1.60
C HIS A 120 -3.11 9.37 -2.41
N GLU A 121 -2.40 8.29 -2.72
CA GLU A 121 -2.90 7.20 -3.56
C GLU A 121 -3.43 6.03 -2.74
N VAL A 122 -3.00 5.89 -1.48
CA VAL A 122 -3.45 4.82 -0.58
C VAL A 122 -4.30 5.36 0.56
N ALA A 123 -3.73 6.16 1.46
CA ALA A 123 -4.42 6.54 2.69
C ALA A 123 -5.63 7.46 2.46
N ALA A 124 -5.53 8.43 1.55
CA ALA A 124 -6.62 9.35 1.26
C ALA A 124 -7.85 8.67 0.61
N PRO A 125 -7.73 7.82 -0.43
CA PRO A 125 -8.87 7.10 -1.01
C PRO A 125 -9.54 6.16 -0.02
N LEU A 126 -8.77 5.45 0.82
CA LEU A 126 -9.32 4.58 1.85
C LEU A 126 -10.16 5.36 2.87
N ARG A 127 -9.70 6.57 3.27
CA ARG A 127 -10.48 7.46 4.14
C ARG A 127 -11.72 7.99 3.45
N ALA A 128 -11.64 8.35 2.18
CA ALA A 128 -12.79 8.80 1.40
C ALA A 128 -13.87 7.70 1.33
N ALA A 129 -13.48 6.49 0.90
CA ALA A 129 -14.39 5.34 0.86
C ALA A 129 -14.99 5.02 2.24
N ALA A 130 -14.22 5.14 3.32
CA ALA A 130 -14.75 4.95 4.68
C ALA A 130 -15.80 6.00 5.07
N ARG A 131 -15.68 7.24 4.59
CA ARG A 131 -16.69 8.29 4.83
C ARG A 131 -17.95 8.02 4.02
N ASP A 132 -17.79 7.66 2.75
CA ASP A 132 -18.91 7.42 1.84
C ASP A 132 -19.74 6.22 2.30
N PHE A 133 -19.10 5.10 2.65
CA PHE A 133 -19.80 3.95 3.21
C PHE A 133 -20.51 4.24 4.52
N HIS A 134 -19.93 5.07 5.40
CA HIS A 134 -20.61 5.47 6.63
C HIS A 134 -21.84 6.35 6.35
N ALA A 135 -21.75 7.25 5.36
CA ALA A 135 -22.87 8.10 4.97
C ALA A 135 -24.02 7.28 4.35
N ASP A 136 -23.69 6.29 3.51
CA ASP A 136 -24.70 5.43 2.89
C ASP A 136 -25.37 4.48 3.88
N ASP A 137 -24.64 3.97 4.89
CA ASP A 137 -25.23 3.17 5.98
C ASP A 137 -26.26 4.00 6.79
N GLN A 138 -25.92 5.26 7.10
CA GLN A 138 -26.81 6.20 7.79
C GLN A 138 -28.07 6.54 6.97
N ARG A 139 -27.91 6.77 5.66
CA ARG A 139 -29.05 7.01 4.73
C ARG A 139 -29.96 5.79 4.63
N THR A 140 -29.37 4.60 4.54
CA THR A 140 -30.14 3.34 4.44
C THR A 140 -30.93 3.10 5.72
N ARG A 141 -30.29 3.26 6.89
CA ARG A 141 -30.97 3.16 8.19
C ARG A 141 -32.12 4.15 8.34
N SER A 142 -31.89 5.43 8.06
CA SER A 142 -32.95 6.45 8.16
C SER A 142 -34.11 6.23 7.18
N THR A 143 -33.84 5.59 6.04
CA THR A 143 -34.88 5.19 5.08
C THR A 143 -35.69 4.01 5.60
N LEU A 144 -35.03 2.98 6.16
CA LEU A 144 -35.70 1.83 6.78
C LEU A 144 -36.57 2.23 7.98
N ASP A 145 -36.04 3.08 8.87
CA ASP A 145 -36.78 3.61 10.03
C ASP A 145 -38.03 4.41 9.63
N ARG A 146 -38.05 4.97 8.41
CA ARG A 146 -39.22 5.68 7.86
C ARG A 146 -40.30 4.71 7.37
N PHE A 147 -39.93 3.54 6.86
CA PHE A 147 -40.88 2.54 6.35
C PHE A 147 -41.48 1.65 7.45
N ASP A 148 -40.83 1.56 8.61
CA ASP A 148 -41.32 0.82 9.79
C ASP A 148 -42.28 1.65 10.69
N ARG A 149 -42.67 2.87 10.29
CA ARG A 149 -43.69 3.71 10.95
C ARG A 149 -44.96 3.81 10.14
#